data_AF-A0A256A8K9-F1
#
_entry.id   AF-A0A256A8K9-F1
#
_cell.length_a   1.000
_cell.length_b   1.000
_cell.length_c   1.000
_cell.angle_alpha   90.00
_cell.angle_beta   90.00
_cell.angle_gamma   90.00
#
_symmetry.space_group_name_H-M   'P 1'
#
loop_
_entity.id
_entity.type
_entity.pdbx_description
1 polymer ?
#
loop_
_entity_poly.entity_id
_entity_poly.type
_entity_poly.pdbx_seq_one_letter_code
_entity_poly.pdbx_strand_id
1 'polypeptide(L)'
;MMVSLNYSCKNITNSHKVNGKESGNYIEFFYMPPHEMISYRYSCEKFKSGPLPKGSEREYLKVSDEKFNLRFHSLYNSLQPSSTSNYEVDARIQLLVHRNKKVDTVCMGTAHGIIVNGSLKEDSSEFSKLVTDEIMKTYKPRFLRK
;
A
#
# COMPACT_ATOMS: atom_id res chain seq x y z
N MET A 1 -15.55 -6.96 19.40
CA MET A 1 -14.71 -5.73 19.27
C MET A 1 -13.73 -5.94 18.14
N MET A 2 -13.87 -5.22 17.02
CA MET A 2 -12.83 -5.18 15.97
C MET A 2 -11.67 -4.35 16.50
N VAL A 3 -10.55 -4.99 16.82
CA VAL A 3 -9.31 -4.29 17.19
C VAL A 3 -8.79 -3.61 15.93
N SER A 4 -8.91 -2.29 15.88
CA SER A 4 -8.36 -1.48 14.80
C SER A 4 -6.85 -1.37 15.01
N LEU A 5 -6.05 -2.08 14.21
CA LEU A 5 -4.59 -1.99 14.26
C LEU A 5 -4.12 -0.77 13.44
N ASN A 6 -3.25 0.04 14.05
CA ASN A 6 -2.59 1.18 13.42
C ASN A 6 -1.20 0.77 12.95
N TYR A 7 -0.86 1.09 11.69
CA TYR A 7 0.39 0.72 11.04
C TYR A 7 1.16 1.95 10.54
N SER A 8 2.49 1.90 10.48
CA SER A 8 3.34 3.03 10.08
C SER A 8 4.48 2.62 9.15
N CYS A 9 4.64 3.33 8.02
CA CYS A 9 5.82 3.23 7.15
C CYS A 9 6.98 4.16 7.60
N LYS A 10 6.89 4.98 8.66
CA LYS A 10 8.01 5.86 9.09
C LYS A 10 8.97 5.20 10.07
N ASN A 11 8.53 4.19 10.79
CA ASN A 11 9.38 3.47 11.73
C ASN A 11 9.97 2.25 11.05
N ILE A 12 11.31 2.19 10.98
CA ILE A 12 12.03 0.99 10.56
C ILE A 12 11.64 -0.13 11.52
N THR A 13 10.80 -1.04 11.04
CA THR A 13 10.37 -2.22 11.78
C THR A 13 10.35 -3.39 10.81
N ASN A 14 10.59 -4.62 11.27
CA ASN A 14 10.71 -5.73 10.32
C ASN A 14 9.36 -6.20 9.75
N SER A 15 8.29 -6.17 10.57
CA SER A 15 6.87 -6.36 10.23
C SER A 15 6.05 -6.10 11.50
N HIS A 16 4.77 -5.77 11.37
CA HIS A 16 3.84 -5.77 12.50
C HIS A 16 3.31 -7.18 12.77
N LYS A 17 3.37 -7.66 14.02
CA LYS A 17 2.75 -8.93 14.42
C LYS A 17 1.26 -8.72 14.66
N VAL A 18 0.42 -9.58 14.10
CA VAL A 18 -1.04 -9.55 14.30
C VAL A 18 -1.42 -10.56 15.39
N ASN A 19 -1.98 -10.05 16.49
CA ASN A 19 -2.62 -10.86 17.52
C ASN A 19 -4.11 -11.01 17.17
N GLY A 20 -4.44 -11.84 16.18
CA GLY A 20 -5.80 -12.00 15.69
C GLY A 20 -6.03 -13.30 14.89
N LYS A 21 -7.30 -13.68 14.73
CA LYS A 21 -7.77 -14.87 14.01
C LYS A 21 -7.81 -14.71 12.47
N GLU A 22 -7.51 -13.53 11.93
CA GLU A 22 -7.48 -13.33 10.48
C GLU A 22 -6.24 -14.02 9.89
N SER A 23 -6.44 -15.26 9.47
CA SER A 23 -5.47 -16.04 8.72
C SER A 23 -5.80 -15.94 7.23
N GLY A 24 -4.96 -15.25 6.46
CA GLY A 24 -5.10 -15.19 5.01
C GLY A 24 -4.07 -14.26 4.38
N ASN A 25 -3.72 -14.53 3.12
CA ASN A 25 -2.88 -13.63 2.34
C ASN A 25 -3.80 -12.68 1.56
N TYR A 26 -3.73 -11.39 1.85
CA TYR A 26 -4.44 -10.35 1.13
C TYR A 26 -3.72 -9.02 1.24
N ILE A 27 -4.08 -8.09 0.37
CA ILE A 27 -3.46 -6.77 0.32
C ILE A 27 -4.57 -5.72 0.39
N GLU A 28 -4.43 -4.80 1.33
CA GLU A 28 -5.29 -3.61 1.40
C GLU A 28 -4.54 -2.44 0.77
N PHE A 29 -5.20 -1.75 -0.15
CA PHE A 29 -4.70 -0.58 -0.85
C PHE A 29 -5.45 0.64 -0.35
N PHE A 30 -4.69 1.70 -0.09
CA PHE A 30 -5.20 3.04 0.21
C PHE A 30 -4.53 3.99 -0.76
N TYR A 31 -5.30 4.61 -1.66
CA TYR A 31 -4.71 5.34 -2.78
C TYR A 31 -5.46 6.65 -3.07
N MET A 32 -4.71 7.62 -3.62
CA MET A 32 -5.29 8.80 -4.25
C MET A 32 -6.03 8.40 -5.52
N PRO A 33 -7.23 8.95 -5.79
CA PRO A 33 -7.90 8.79 -7.06
C PRO A 33 -6.94 9.10 -8.24
N PRO A 34 -6.78 8.18 -9.19
CA PRO A 34 -6.02 8.43 -10.41
C PRO A 34 -6.54 9.69 -11.11
N HIS A 35 -5.61 10.52 -11.59
CA HIS A 35 -5.87 11.76 -12.34
C HIS A 35 -6.48 12.93 -11.52
N GLU A 36 -6.68 12.80 -10.21
CA GLU A 36 -6.95 13.97 -9.37
C GLU A 36 -5.62 14.69 -9.07
N MET A 37 -5.52 15.97 -9.46
CA MET A 37 -4.40 16.83 -9.07
C MET A 37 -4.58 17.24 -7.61
N ILE A 38 -3.96 16.47 -6.73
CA ILE A 38 -3.97 16.71 -5.30
C ILE A 38 -2.67 17.42 -4.92
N SER A 39 -2.77 18.56 -4.23
CA SER A 39 -1.64 19.45 -3.88
C SER A 39 -0.91 19.05 -2.60
N TYR A 40 -1.42 18.07 -1.87
CA TYR A 40 -0.80 17.55 -0.65
C TYR A 40 -0.26 16.13 -0.89
N ARG A 41 0.78 15.75 -0.14
CA ARG A 41 1.38 14.42 -0.16
C ARG A 41 0.83 13.62 1.02
N TYR A 42 0.70 12.30 0.90
CA TYR A 42 0.45 11.49 2.10
C TYR A 42 1.74 11.26 2.85
N SER A 43 1.69 11.47 4.17
CA SER A 43 2.78 11.01 5.02
C SER A 43 2.73 9.48 5.10
N CYS A 44 3.90 8.85 5.01
CA CYS A 44 4.11 7.42 5.28
C CYS A 44 3.81 7.02 6.75
N GLU A 45 3.00 7.77 7.49
CA GLU A 45 3.01 7.74 8.95
C GLU A 45 2.01 6.78 9.57
N LYS A 46 0.71 6.91 9.31
CA LYS A 46 -0.28 6.08 10.02
C LYS A 46 -1.48 5.76 9.12
N PHE A 47 -1.77 4.47 8.98
CA PHE A 47 -3.01 4.01 8.36
C PHE A 47 -3.61 2.86 9.16
N LYS A 48 -4.94 2.84 9.19
CA LYS A 48 -5.77 1.89 9.91
C LYS A 48 -6.29 0.87 8.90
N SER A 49 -6.14 -0.41 9.22
CA SER A 49 -6.69 -1.51 8.40
C SER A 49 -8.21 -1.42 8.31
N GLY A 50 -8.75 -1.87 7.18
CA GLY A 50 -10.17 -1.86 6.85
C GLY A 50 -10.62 -0.63 6.04
N PRO A 51 -11.91 -0.62 5.65
CA PRO A 51 -12.48 0.44 4.84
C PRO A 51 -12.33 1.82 5.47
N LEU A 52 -12.12 2.82 4.62
CA LEU A 52 -12.05 4.21 5.02
C LEU A 52 -13.44 4.77 5.37
N PRO A 53 -13.54 5.76 6.27
CA PRO A 53 -14.79 6.46 6.52
C PRO A 53 -15.38 7.07 5.24
N LYS A 54 -16.72 7.17 5.19
CA LYS A 54 -17.41 7.84 4.09
C LYS A 54 -16.91 9.28 3.94
N GLY A 55 -16.64 9.70 2.70
CA GLY A 55 -16.10 11.03 2.41
C GLY A 55 -14.59 11.14 2.59
N SER A 56 -13.87 10.04 2.80
CA SER A 56 -12.40 10.05 2.75
C SER A 56 -11.92 10.50 1.36
N GLU A 57 -10.86 11.29 1.36
CA GLU A 57 -10.20 11.73 0.12
C GLU A 57 -9.51 10.57 -0.60
N ARG A 58 -9.17 9.51 0.15
CA ARG A 58 -8.56 8.26 -0.35
C ARG A 58 -9.63 7.24 -0.73
N GLU A 59 -9.27 6.39 -1.67
CA GLU A 59 -10.02 5.20 -2.02
C GLU A 59 -9.42 3.97 -1.34
N TYR A 60 -10.24 2.94 -1.12
CA TYR A 60 -9.86 1.69 -0.47
C TYR A 60 -10.18 0.51 -1.38
N LEU A 61 -9.23 -0.40 -1.52
CA LEU A 61 -9.40 -1.67 -2.23
C LEU A 61 -8.79 -2.80 -1.41
N LYS A 62 -9.50 -3.92 -1.26
CA LYS A 62 -8.97 -5.17 -0.69
C LYS A 62 -8.86 -6.21 -1.78
N VAL A 63 -7.65 -6.73 -1.99
CA VAL A 63 -7.38 -7.77 -3.00
C VAL A 63 -7.00 -9.07 -2.29
N SER A 64 -7.77 -10.12 -2.54
CA SER A 64 -7.50 -11.48 -2.08
C SER A 64 -7.32 -12.48 -3.23
N ASP A 65 -7.18 -12.00 -4.46
CA ASP A 65 -6.95 -12.84 -5.63
C ASP A 65 -5.59 -13.55 -5.53
N GLU A 66 -5.61 -14.87 -5.67
CA GLU A 66 -4.42 -15.70 -5.47
C GLU A 66 -3.35 -15.44 -6.53
N LYS A 67 -3.75 -15.30 -7.81
CA LYS A 67 -2.80 -15.08 -8.92
C LYS A 67 -2.11 -13.73 -8.78
N PHE A 68 -2.86 -12.69 -8.44
CA PHE A 68 -2.33 -11.37 -8.12
C PHE A 68 -1.38 -11.44 -6.93
N ASN A 69 -1.78 -12.05 -5.81
CA ASN A 69 -0.97 -12.14 -4.61
C ASN A 69 0.35 -12.89 -4.87
N LEU A 70 0.34 -13.99 -5.62
CA LEU A 70 1.55 -14.72 -6.00
C LEU A 70 2.52 -13.82 -6.80
N ARG A 71 2.00 -13.12 -7.83
CA ARG A 71 2.82 -12.22 -8.65
C ARG A 71 3.34 -11.03 -7.83
N PHE A 72 2.48 -10.43 -7.02
CA PHE A 72 2.83 -9.33 -6.13
C PHE A 72 3.95 -9.75 -5.17
N HIS A 73 3.81 -10.88 -4.49
CA HIS A 73 4.83 -11.34 -3.54
C HIS A 73 6.15 -11.67 -4.22
N SER A 74 6.14 -12.22 -5.43
CA SER A 74 7.36 -12.45 -6.21
C SER A 74 8.13 -11.14 -6.46
N LEU A 75 7.45 -10.12 -7.01
CA LEU A 75 8.06 -8.82 -7.29
C LEU A 75 8.41 -8.03 -6.03
N TYR A 76 7.57 -8.11 -5.00
CA TYR A 76 7.83 -7.48 -3.72
C TYR A 76 9.11 -8.05 -3.07
N ASN A 77 9.29 -9.37 -3.11
CA ASN A 77 10.44 -10.02 -2.48
C ASN A 77 11.74 -9.76 -3.27
N SER A 78 11.66 -9.37 -4.55
CA SER A 78 12.82 -9.01 -5.37
C SER A 78 13.25 -7.54 -5.25
N LEU A 79 12.48 -6.71 -4.52
CA LEU A 79 12.82 -5.30 -4.27
C LEU A 79 14.15 -5.17 -3.52
N GLN A 80 15.11 -4.53 -4.17
CA GLN A 80 16.43 -4.30 -3.61
C GLN A 80 16.43 -3.11 -2.63
N PRO A 81 17.23 -3.16 -1.56
CA PRO A 81 17.49 -1.98 -0.73
C PRO A 81 18.00 -0.83 -1.59
N SER A 82 17.53 0.39 -1.34
CA SER A 82 18.09 1.54 -2.04
C SER A 82 19.51 1.84 -1.57
N SER A 83 20.36 2.20 -2.51
CA SER A 83 21.71 2.75 -2.24
C SER A 83 21.66 4.18 -1.67
N THR A 84 20.52 4.85 -1.77
CA THR A 84 20.29 6.22 -1.29
C THR A 84 19.57 6.19 0.06
N SER A 85 19.96 7.06 1.00
CA SER A 85 19.32 7.19 2.31
C SER A 85 18.29 8.33 2.42
N ASN A 86 18.29 9.26 1.46
CA ASN A 86 17.56 10.53 1.55
C ASN A 86 16.58 10.73 0.39
N TYR A 87 15.46 10.00 0.36
CA TYR A 87 14.37 10.31 -0.56
C TYR A 87 13.06 10.55 0.19
N GLU A 88 12.55 11.79 0.09
CA GLU A 88 11.17 12.09 0.44
C GLU A 88 10.26 11.49 -0.64
N VAL A 89 9.65 10.34 -0.36
CA VAL A 89 8.66 9.74 -1.27
C VAL A 89 7.39 10.58 -1.27
N ASP A 90 6.99 11.08 -2.45
CA ASP A 90 5.63 11.59 -2.68
C ASP A 90 4.64 10.43 -2.69
N ALA A 91 4.28 9.94 -1.51
CA ALA A 91 3.45 8.75 -1.37
C ALA A 91 2.00 9.05 -1.79
N ARG A 92 1.54 8.34 -2.81
CA ARG A 92 0.17 8.39 -3.34
C ARG A 92 -0.58 7.08 -3.16
N ILE A 93 0.16 6.00 -2.89
CA ILE A 93 -0.35 4.65 -2.67
C ILE A 93 0.27 4.12 -1.38
N GLN A 94 -0.58 3.57 -0.52
CA GLN A 94 -0.18 2.85 0.69
C GLN A 94 -0.79 1.47 0.67
N LEU A 95 -0.02 0.46 1.10
CA LEU A 95 -0.46 -0.92 1.16
C LEU A 95 -0.25 -1.51 2.55
N LEU A 96 -1.21 -2.32 2.99
CA LEU A 96 -1.03 -3.32 4.05
C LEU A 96 -0.96 -4.69 3.41
N VAL A 97 0.22 -5.31 3.49
CA VAL A 97 0.47 -6.64 2.94
C VAL A 97 0.33 -7.65 4.06
N HIS A 98 -0.83 -8.31 4.12
CA HIS A 98 -1.13 -9.30 5.14
C HIS A 98 -0.59 -10.66 4.70
N ARG A 99 0.29 -11.25 5.51
CA ARG A 99 0.85 -12.60 5.33
C ARG A 99 0.77 -13.36 6.63
N ASN A 100 -0.23 -14.22 6.77
CA ASN A 100 -0.48 -14.98 7.99
C ASN A 100 -0.55 -14.04 9.22
N LYS A 101 0.42 -14.14 10.14
CA LYS A 101 0.49 -13.33 11.38
C LYS A 101 1.37 -12.09 11.27
N LYS A 102 1.74 -11.70 10.04
CA LYS A 102 2.58 -10.54 9.76
C LYS A 102 1.87 -9.59 8.82
N VAL A 103 2.07 -8.30 9.06
CA VAL A 103 1.64 -7.23 8.17
C VAL A 103 2.83 -6.34 7.87
N ASP A 104 3.11 -6.21 6.58
CA ASP A 104 4.06 -5.24 6.09
C ASP A 104 3.33 -4.00 5.58
N THR A 105 3.95 -2.86 5.82
CA THR A 105 3.55 -1.56 5.29
C THR A 105 4.37 -1.27 4.05
N VAL A 106 3.70 -0.85 2.99
CA VAL A 106 4.36 -0.34 1.79
C VAL A 106 3.79 1.03 1.49
N CYS A 107 4.67 1.98 1.19
CA CYS A 107 4.29 3.32 0.80
C CYS A 107 5.04 3.67 -0.48
N MET A 108 4.33 4.14 -1.50
CA MET A 108 4.94 4.41 -2.79
C MET A 108 4.32 5.61 -3.51
N GLY A 109 5.13 6.28 -4.32
CA GLY A 109 4.63 7.19 -5.33
C GLY A 109 4.04 6.43 -6.52
N THR A 110 3.37 7.15 -7.42
CA THR A 110 2.76 6.53 -8.60
C THR A 110 3.81 6.01 -9.60
N ALA A 111 4.97 6.67 -9.68
CA ALA A 111 6.05 6.32 -10.61
C ALA A 111 7.37 5.97 -9.91
N HIS A 112 7.65 6.60 -8.77
CA HIS A 112 8.94 6.53 -8.08
C HIS A 112 8.77 6.51 -6.56
N GLY A 113 9.78 6.00 -5.88
CA GLY A 113 9.88 5.92 -4.43
C GLY A 113 9.06 4.78 -3.88
N ILE A 114 9.73 3.76 -3.34
CA ILE A 114 9.10 2.63 -2.66
C ILE A 114 9.71 2.50 -1.26
N ILE A 115 8.88 2.59 -0.23
CA ILE A 115 9.26 2.38 1.17
C ILE A 115 8.54 1.11 1.65
N VAL A 116 9.30 0.16 2.18
CA VAL A 116 8.78 -1.06 2.80
C VAL A 116 9.19 -1.06 4.27
N ASN A 117 8.21 -1.03 5.17
CA ASN A 117 8.41 -0.98 6.62
C ASN A 117 9.46 0.06 7.06
N GLY A 118 9.42 1.26 6.48
CA GLY A 118 10.38 2.34 6.77
C GLY A 118 11.74 2.23 6.09
N SER A 119 11.99 1.19 5.31
CA SER A 119 13.22 1.04 4.52
C SER A 119 12.97 1.42 3.06
N LEU A 120 13.77 2.35 2.53
CA LEU A 120 13.73 2.72 1.12
C LEU A 120 14.21 1.55 0.24
N LYS A 121 13.52 1.33 -0.87
CA LYS A 121 13.82 0.33 -1.89
C LYS A 121 14.12 1.04 -3.21
N GLU A 122 14.93 0.39 -4.04
CA GLU A 122 15.13 0.83 -5.42
C GLU A 122 13.79 0.79 -6.18
N ASP A 123 13.64 1.72 -7.12
CA ASP A 123 12.45 1.78 -7.97
C ASP A 123 12.37 0.52 -8.84
N SER A 124 11.15 -0.02 -8.97
CA SER A 124 10.87 -1.15 -9.83
C SER A 124 9.64 -0.84 -10.67
N SER A 125 9.86 -0.58 -11.96
CA SER A 125 8.78 -0.25 -12.90
C SER A 125 7.77 -1.38 -13.02
N GLU A 126 8.22 -2.63 -12.96
CA GLU A 126 7.32 -3.80 -13.01
C GLU A 126 6.46 -3.88 -11.75
N PHE A 127 7.04 -3.67 -10.57
CA PHE A 127 6.29 -3.67 -9.31
C PHE A 127 5.28 -2.51 -9.27
N SER A 128 5.72 -1.30 -9.60
CA SER A 128 4.85 -0.12 -9.65
C SER A 128 3.70 -0.32 -10.62
N LYS A 129 3.98 -0.82 -11.83
CA LYS A 129 2.97 -1.11 -12.84
C LYS A 129 1.95 -2.15 -12.36
N LEU A 130 2.40 -3.24 -11.71
CA LEU A 130 1.49 -4.25 -11.18
C LEU A 130 0.50 -3.64 -10.17
N VAL A 131 1.00 -2.80 -9.26
CA VAL A 131 0.18 -2.12 -8.25
C VAL A 131 -0.81 -1.14 -8.90
N THR A 132 -0.34 -0.31 -9.82
CA THR A 132 -1.20 0.69 -10.47
C THR A 132 -2.25 0.04 -11.37
N ASP A 133 -1.89 -1.01 -12.12
CA ASP A 133 -2.82 -1.72 -12.99
C ASP A 133 -3.97 -2.34 -12.19
N GLU A 134 -3.70 -2.87 -10.99
CA GLU A 134 -4.73 -3.43 -10.10
C GLU A 134 -5.69 -2.36 -9.57
N ILE A 135 -5.16 -1.19 -9.20
CA ILE A 135 -5.97 -0.03 -8.83
C ILE A 135 -6.87 0.39 -10.00
N MET A 136 -6.31 0.48 -11.21
CA MET A 136 -7.04 0.97 -12.39
C MET A 136 -8.17 0.02 -12.84
N LYS A 137 -8.06 -1.30 -12.62
CA LYS A 137 -9.15 -2.26 -12.91
C LYS A 137 -10.43 -1.97 -12.13
N THR A 138 -10.28 -1.48 -10.90
CA THR A 138 -11.40 -1.32 -9.96
C THR A 138 -11.84 0.13 -9.83
N TYR A 139 -10.98 1.07 -10.24
CA TYR A 139 -11.29 2.50 -10.18
C TYR A 139 -12.42 2.90 -11.13
N LYS A 140 -13.49 3.43 -10.54
CA LYS A 140 -14.53 4.18 -11.25
C LYS A 140 -14.42 5.65 -10.85
N PRO A 141 -14.25 6.58 -11.82
CA PRO A 141 -14.21 8.00 -11.53
C PRO A 141 -15.46 8.46 -10.77
N ARG A 142 -15.28 9.38 -9.81
CA ARG A 142 -16.37 9.83 -8.92
C ARG A 142 -17.58 10.38 -9.68
N PHE A 143 -17.37 11.05 -10.81
CA PHE A 143 -18.43 11.58 -11.67
C PHE A 143 -19.27 10.51 -12.40
N LEU A 144 -18.84 9.25 -12.39
CA LEU A 144 -19.59 8.11 -12.95
C LEU A 144 -20.28 7.25 -11.87
N ARG A 145 -20.12 7.59 -10.58
CA ARG A 145 -20.79 6.92 -9.47
C ARG A 145 -22.17 7.58 -9.27
N LYS A 146 -23.16 7.16 -10.05
CA LYS A 146 -24.58 7.53 -9.87
C LYS A 146 -25.18 6.76 -8.69
#